data_AF-A0A0S8H2Q2-F1
#
_entry.id   AF-A0A0S8H2Q2-F1
#
_cell.length_a   1.000
_cell.length_b   1.000
_cell.length_c   1.000
_cell.angle_alpha   90.00
_cell.angle_beta   90.00
_cell.angle_gamma   90.00
#
_symmetry.space_group_name_H-M   'P 1'
#
loop_
_entity.id
_entity.type
_entity.pdbx_description
1 polymer ?
#
loop_
_entity_poly.entity_id
_entity_poly.type
_entity_poly.pdbx_seq_one_letter_code
_entity_poly.pdbx_strand_id
1 'polypeptide(L)'
;MRRYYCYALLGLAFFCSLYLSASAVVAHPILKEYIIEYNLEALGKSLKDDSYRGEEGILRIKPEIANELGIKAFIDEDYKDSIRLFKEADKALAKAREHMVSRKKEKISGYYAKNIADNFIIYKRKSLEAQEKLLNYRSRLTPEIDERFDNNICETILDRVLRESLTKADNRLRDGLGYYYNISQGIDGKAFPLTTENIRFV
;
A
#
# COMPACT_ATOMS: atom_id res chain seq x y z
N MET A 1 26.19 -74.73 8.41
CA MET A 1 25.19 -74.03 9.25
C MET A 1 25.87 -72.95 10.07
N ARG A 2 25.73 -71.67 9.69
CA ARG A 2 25.46 -70.54 10.60
C ARG A 2 25.46 -69.24 9.81
N ARG A 3 24.27 -68.65 9.75
CA ARG A 3 23.93 -67.38 9.14
C ARG A 3 24.46 -66.26 10.04
N TYR A 4 25.34 -65.42 9.51
CA TYR A 4 25.60 -64.08 10.04
C TYR A 4 25.55 -63.16 8.84
N TYR A 5 24.51 -62.31 8.76
CA TYR A 5 24.44 -61.03 8.06
C TYR A 5 22.97 -60.60 8.10
N CYS A 6 22.52 -60.05 9.22
CA CYS A 6 21.20 -59.45 9.29
C CYS A 6 21.11 -58.38 10.37
N TYR A 7 22.12 -57.52 10.51
CA TYR A 7 22.01 -56.27 11.27
C TYR A 7 22.97 -55.22 10.68
N ALA A 8 22.67 -54.74 9.47
CA ALA A 8 23.37 -53.60 8.89
C ALA A 8 22.44 -52.75 8.00
N LEU A 9 21.13 -52.72 8.32
CA LEU A 9 20.13 -51.98 7.54
C LEU A 9 19.11 -51.25 8.44
N LEU A 10 19.54 -50.77 9.60
CA LEU A 10 18.71 -49.96 10.50
C LEU A 10 19.47 -48.77 11.10
N GLY A 11 20.40 -48.19 10.32
CA GLY A 11 21.22 -47.05 10.75
C GLY A 11 21.42 -45.98 9.68
N LEU A 12 20.53 -45.92 8.68
CA LEU A 12 20.68 -45.01 7.53
C LEU A 12 19.34 -44.40 7.08
N ALA A 13 18.38 -44.28 8.01
CA ALA A 13 17.08 -43.63 7.77
C ALA A 13 16.80 -42.49 8.77
N PHE A 14 17.84 -41.97 9.44
CA PHE A 14 17.72 -40.87 10.40
C PHE A 14 18.61 -39.66 10.09
N PHE A 15 19.20 -39.62 8.89
CA PHE A 15 20.07 -38.52 8.45
C PHE A 15 19.69 -37.96 7.06
N CYS A 16 18.46 -38.23 6.59
CA CYS A 16 17.92 -37.61 5.37
C CYS A 16 16.69 -36.72 5.62
N SER A 17 16.25 -36.55 6.85
CA SER A 17 15.11 -35.71 7.22
C SER A 17 15.49 -34.30 7.72
N LEU A 18 16.77 -33.93 7.70
CA LEU A 18 17.24 -32.60 8.12
C LEU A 18 17.67 -31.67 6.97
N TYR A 19 17.47 -32.08 5.71
CA TYR A 19 17.69 -31.19 4.54
C TYR A 19 16.38 -30.73 3.88
N LEU A 20 15.25 -30.83 4.58
CA LEU A 20 13.99 -30.24 4.14
C LEU A 20 13.80 -28.86 4.79
N SER A 21 14.57 -27.90 4.31
CA SER A 21 14.30 -26.44 4.30
C SER A 21 15.61 -25.72 3.99
N ALA A 22 16.22 -26.01 2.83
CA ALA A 22 17.01 -24.97 2.17
C ALA A 22 16.02 -23.85 1.87
N SER A 23 15.95 -22.90 2.80
CA SER A 23 15.10 -21.73 2.75
C SER A 23 15.20 -21.15 1.34
N ALA A 24 14.07 -20.97 0.66
CA ALA A 24 13.98 -20.31 -0.64
C ALA A 24 14.34 -18.83 -0.46
N VAL A 25 15.61 -18.54 -0.15
CA VAL A 25 16.22 -17.22 -0.01
C VAL A 25 16.84 -16.88 -1.36
N VAL A 26 16.03 -16.94 -2.40
CA VAL A 26 16.29 -16.19 -3.64
C VAL A 26 14.97 -15.53 -3.98
N ALA A 27 14.60 -14.56 -3.13
CA ALA A 27 13.45 -13.71 -3.37
C ALA A 27 13.79 -12.81 -4.57
N HIS A 28 13.03 -13.00 -5.65
CA HIS A 28 13.07 -12.33 -6.94
C HIS A 28 13.75 -10.94 -6.97
N PRO A 29 15.09 -10.86 -7.15
CA PRO A 29 15.83 -9.59 -7.03
C PRO A 29 15.36 -8.59 -8.09
N ILE A 30 15.14 -9.08 -9.31
CA ILE A 30 14.62 -8.30 -10.44
C ILE A 30 13.21 -7.75 -10.14
N LEU A 31 12.34 -8.54 -9.50
CA LEU A 31 10.98 -8.09 -9.19
C LEU A 31 10.98 -6.97 -8.15
N LYS A 32 11.84 -7.11 -7.13
CA LYS A 32 12.06 -6.07 -6.12
C LYS A 32 12.53 -4.76 -6.76
N GLU A 33 13.51 -4.83 -7.66
CA GLU A 33 14.00 -3.66 -8.39
C GLU A 33 12.87 -2.97 -9.18
N TYR A 34 12.06 -3.73 -9.93
CA TYR A 34 10.92 -3.18 -10.67
C TYR A 34 9.87 -2.53 -9.76
N ILE A 35 9.57 -3.13 -8.60
CA ILE A 35 8.63 -2.55 -7.63
C ILE A 35 9.17 -1.22 -7.10
N ILE A 36 10.45 -1.16 -6.73
CA ILE A 36 11.09 0.06 -6.22
C ILE A 36 11.07 1.14 -7.31
N GLU A 37 11.47 0.82 -8.53
CA GLU A 37 11.48 1.77 -9.65
C GLU A 37 10.07 2.33 -9.92
N TYR A 38 9.08 1.45 -10.03
CA TYR A 38 7.69 1.84 -10.22
C TYR A 38 7.19 2.75 -9.10
N ASN A 39 7.49 2.42 -7.85
CA ASN A 39 7.08 3.21 -6.68
C ASN A 39 7.71 4.60 -6.69
N LEU A 40 9.00 4.70 -6.98
CA LEU A 40 9.70 5.99 -7.06
C LEU A 40 9.18 6.84 -8.22
N GLU A 41 8.91 6.24 -9.38
CA GLU A 41 8.31 6.95 -10.52
C GLU A 41 6.90 7.45 -10.17
N ALA A 42 6.07 6.60 -9.56
CA ALA A 42 4.71 6.93 -9.15
C ALA A 42 4.67 8.01 -8.07
N LEU A 43 5.65 8.02 -7.14
CA LEU A 43 5.82 9.10 -6.16
C LEU A 43 6.22 10.42 -6.85
N GLY A 44 7.17 10.36 -7.79
CA GLY A 44 7.58 11.52 -8.58
C GLY A 44 6.42 12.12 -9.40
N LYS A 45 5.52 11.28 -9.91
CA LYS A 45 4.30 11.71 -10.60
C LYS A 45 3.30 12.34 -9.62
N SER A 46 3.07 11.74 -8.46
CA SER A 46 2.08 12.23 -7.51
C SER A 46 2.40 13.61 -6.92
N LEU A 47 3.69 13.93 -6.84
CA LEU A 47 4.18 15.26 -6.45
C LEU A 47 3.98 16.32 -7.54
N LYS A 48 3.81 15.93 -8.80
CA LYS A 48 3.63 16.86 -9.94
C LYS A 48 2.16 17.13 -10.27
N ASP A 49 1.27 16.20 -9.98
CA ASP A 49 -0.15 16.27 -10.36
C ASP A 49 -1.10 16.51 -9.18
N ASP A 50 -0.56 16.92 -8.02
CA ASP A 50 -1.28 17.14 -6.76
C ASP A 50 -2.07 15.91 -6.27
N SER A 51 -1.65 14.69 -6.66
CA SER A 51 -2.21 13.43 -6.16
C SER A 51 -1.46 12.86 -4.96
N TYR A 52 -0.37 13.48 -4.51
CA TYR A 52 0.35 13.12 -3.29
C TYR A 52 -0.58 13.09 -2.06
N ARG A 53 -0.47 12.04 -1.23
CA ARG A 53 -1.27 11.83 -0.01
C ARG A 53 -0.41 11.44 1.21
N GLY A 54 0.89 11.77 1.20
CA GLY A 54 1.81 11.47 2.30
C GLY A 54 2.66 10.21 2.11
N GLU A 55 2.59 9.58 0.93
CA GLU A 55 3.41 8.40 0.61
C GLU A 55 4.90 8.75 0.47
N GLU A 56 5.78 7.95 1.06
CA GLU A 56 7.23 8.18 1.00
C GLU A 56 8.03 6.90 0.80
N GLY A 57 9.31 7.09 0.48
CA GLY A 57 10.31 6.03 0.41
C GLY A 57 10.12 5.08 -0.77
N ILE A 58 11.01 4.09 -0.85
CA ILE A 58 11.00 3.07 -1.91
C ILE A 58 9.74 2.19 -1.89
N LEU A 59 9.03 2.16 -0.76
CA LEU A 59 7.76 1.44 -0.61
C LEU A 59 6.54 2.24 -1.07
N ARG A 60 6.67 3.58 -1.21
CA ARG A 60 5.56 4.50 -1.51
C ARG A 60 4.34 4.24 -0.61
N ILE A 61 4.57 4.30 0.70
CA ILE A 61 3.52 4.06 1.71
C ILE A 61 3.32 5.27 2.60
N LYS A 62 2.07 5.43 3.06
CA LYS A 62 1.68 6.45 4.05
C LYS A 62 2.27 6.13 5.42
N PRO A 63 2.45 7.14 6.29
CA PRO A 63 3.10 6.94 7.58
C PRO A 63 2.33 6.00 8.53
N GLU A 64 1.00 5.98 8.50
CA GLU A 64 0.21 5.00 9.27
C GLU A 64 0.50 3.55 8.84
N ILE A 65 0.66 3.32 7.53
CA ILE A 65 0.92 1.99 6.98
C ILE A 65 2.35 1.55 7.25
N ALA A 66 3.30 2.49 7.18
CA ALA A 66 4.66 2.25 7.62
C ALA A 66 4.70 1.77 9.09
N ASN A 67 4.00 2.47 9.99
CA ASN A 67 3.92 2.08 11.40
C ASN A 67 3.30 0.67 11.58
N GLU A 68 2.24 0.34 10.84
CA GLU A 68 1.62 -0.99 10.85
C GLU A 68 2.57 -2.10 10.36
N LEU A 69 3.48 -1.77 9.42
CA LEU A 69 4.48 -2.69 8.90
C LEU A 69 5.76 -2.77 9.76
N GLY A 70 5.83 -1.99 10.84
CA GLY A 70 6.96 -1.95 11.76
C GLY A 70 8.05 -0.95 11.40
N ILE A 71 7.76 0.01 10.52
CA ILE A 71 8.65 1.12 10.14
C ILE A 71 8.22 2.36 10.93
N LYS A 72 9.12 2.96 11.71
CA LYS A 72 8.80 4.17 12.47
C LYS A 72 8.69 5.38 11.54
N ALA A 73 7.46 5.80 11.26
CA ALA A 73 7.19 6.97 10.42
C ALA A 73 6.84 8.21 11.23
N PHE A 74 7.27 9.37 10.77
CA PHE A 74 6.97 10.66 11.37
C PHE A 74 5.53 11.08 11.04
N ILE A 75 4.76 11.46 12.05
CA ILE A 75 3.39 11.96 11.91
C ILE A 75 3.25 13.21 12.77
N ASP A 76 2.87 14.32 12.15
CA ASP A 76 2.60 15.59 12.84
C ASP A 76 1.17 16.10 12.59
N GLU A 77 0.89 17.30 13.11
CA GLU A 77 -0.43 17.91 12.98
C GLU A 77 -0.77 18.35 11.56
N ASP A 78 0.19 18.76 10.72
CA ASP A 78 -0.14 19.10 9.33
C ASP A 78 -0.53 17.85 8.54
N TYR A 79 0.12 16.70 8.80
CA TYR A 79 -0.31 15.43 8.24
C TYR A 79 -1.75 15.11 8.67
N LYS A 80 -2.04 15.13 9.98
CA LYS A 80 -3.39 14.83 10.51
C LYS A 80 -4.45 15.78 9.98
N ASP A 81 -4.12 17.06 9.89
CA ASP A 81 -5.00 18.10 9.34
C ASP A 81 -5.29 17.84 7.87
N SER A 82 -4.28 17.49 7.07
CA SER A 82 -4.47 17.15 5.65
C SER A 82 -5.45 15.99 5.45
N ILE A 83 -5.34 14.93 6.26
CA ILE A 83 -6.23 13.77 6.20
C ILE A 83 -7.67 14.17 6.54
N ARG A 84 -7.85 15.00 7.57
CA ARG A 84 -9.16 15.55 7.93
C ARG A 84 -9.75 16.39 6.80
N LEU A 85 -8.94 17.28 6.20
CA LEU A 85 -9.36 18.16 5.10
C LEU A 85 -9.74 17.37 3.84
N PHE A 86 -8.98 16.34 3.46
CA PHE A 86 -9.37 15.45 2.36
C PHE A 86 -10.69 14.74 2.64
N LYS A 87 -10.90 14.26 3.87
CA LYS A 87 -12.19 13.65 4.25
C LYS A 87 -13.36 14.63 4.17
N GLU A 88 -13.14 15.90 4.52
CA GLU A 88 -14.14 16.96 4.34
C GLU A 88 -14.39 17.27 2.86
N ALA A 89 -13.33 17.30 2.04
CA ALA A 89 -13.42 17.50 0.60
C ALA A 89 -14.23 16.37 -0.06
N ASP A 90 -13.95 15.11 0.28
CA ASP A 90 -14.67 13.95 -0.26
C ASP A 90 -16.15 13.97 0.10
N LYS A 91 -16.50 14.38 1.32
CA LYS A 91 -17.90 14.58 1.73
C LYS A 91 -18.59 15.66 0.90
N ALA A 92 -17.92 16.77 0.62
CA ALA A 92 -18.47 17.83 -0.23
C ALA A 92 -18.66 17.34 -1.67
N LEU A 93 -17.68 16.62 -2.22
CA LEU A 93 -17.79 16.03 -3.55
C LEU A 93 -18.94 15.01 -3.64
N ALA A 94 -19.13 14.19 -2.61
CA ALA A 94 -20.25 13.26 -2.53
C ALA A 94 -21.61 14.00 -2.57
N LYS A 95 -21.78 15.08 -1.81
CA LYS A 95 -22.99 15.92 -1.84
C LYS A 95 -23.21 16.57 -3.22
N ALA A 96 -22.16 17.06 -3.86
CA ALA A 96 -22.26 17.59 -5.22
C ALA A 96 -22.77 16.51 -6.19
N ARG A 97 -22.22 15.28 -6.12
CA ARG A 97 -22.66 14.14 -6.92
C ARG A 97 -24.12 13.77 -6.65
N GLU A 98 -24.55 13.75 -5.39
CA GLU A 98 -25.95 13.50 -5.01
C GLU A 98 -26.91 14.50 -5.68
N HIS A 99 -26.54 15.78 -5.72
CA HIS A 99 -27.33 16.79 -6.41
C HIS A 99 -27.31 16.63 -7.94
N MET A 100 -26.18 16.25 -8.53
CA MET A 100 -26.06 16.02 -9.98
C MET A 100 -26.93 14.86 -10.49
N VAL A 101 -27.09 13.81 -9.68
CA VAL A 101 -27.88 12.62 -10.07
C VAL A 101 -29.35 12.68 -9.63
N SER A 102 -29.74 13.74 -8.90
CA SER A 102 -31.11 13.87 -8.40
C SER A 102 -32.10 14.06 -9.54
N ARG A 103 -33.16 13.23 -9.55
CA ARG A 103 -34.30 13.36 -10.47
C ARG A 103 -35.51 14.03 -9.82
N LYS A 104 -35.41 14.46 -8.57
CA LYS A 104 -36.52 15.08 -7.84
C LYS A 104 -36.79 16.46 -8.44
N LYS A 105 -38.06 16.76 -8.76
CA LYS A 105 -38.48 18.05 -9.31
C LYS A 105 -37.99 19.20 -8.42
N GLU A 106 -37.35 20.19 -9.05
CA GLU A 106 -36.95 21.42 -8.35
C GLU A 106 -38.18 22.15 -7.81
N LYS A 107 -38.13 22.55 -6.54
CA LYS A 107 -39.12 23.46 -5.94
C LYS A 107 -38.74 24.93 -6.16
N ILE A 108 -37.45 25.20 -6.27
CA ILE A 108 -36.85 26.52 -6.49
C ILE A 108 -35.92 26.38 -7.69
N SER A 109 -36.10 27.23 -8.70
CA SER A 109 -35.28 27.19 -9.91
C SER A 109 -33.80 27.36 -9.57
N GLY A 110 -32.95 26.50 -10.14
CA GLY A 110 -31.50 26.57 -9.96
C GLY A 110 -31.00 26.04 -8.62
N TYR A 111 -31.87 25.42 -7.82
CA TYR A 111 -31.49 24.83 -6.54
C TYR A 111 -30.36 23.81 -6.69
N TYR A 112 -30.45 22.87 -7.65
CA TYR A 112 -29.39 21.87 -7.80
C TYR A 112 -28.11 22.49 -8.34
N ALA A 113 -28.21 23.34 -9.36
CA ALA A 113 -27.04 24.01 -9.93
C ALA A 113 -26.24 24.77 -8.86
N LYS A 114 -26.93 25.54 -7.99
CA LYS A 114 -26.30 26.24 -6.87
C LYS A 114 -25.63 25.28 -5.90
N ASN A 115 -26.34 24.25 -5.42
CA ASN A 115 -25.77 23.33 -4.43
C ASN A 115 -24.62 22.49 -5.00
N ILE A 116 -24.65 22.14 -6.29
CA ILE A 116 -23.53 21.49 -6.97
C ILE A 116 -22.32 22.42 -6.95
N ALA A 117 -22.48 23.67 -7.37
CA ALA A 117 -21.40 24.65 -7.40
C ALA A 117 -20.82 24.92 -6.00
N ASP A 118 -21.68 25.18 -5.01
CA ASP A 118 -21.28 25.47 -3.63
C ASP A 118 -20.46 24.31 -3.03
N ASN A 119 -20.94 23.06 -3.20
CA ASN A 119 -20.21 21.89 -2.70
C ASN A 119 -18.91 21.63 -3.48
N PHE A 120 -18.87 21.90 -4.79
CA PHE A 120 -17.65 21.74 -5.58
C PHE A 120 -16.59 22.78 -5.21
N ILE A 121 -16.98 24.02 -4.90
CA ILE A 121 -16.08 25.06 -4.36
C ILE A 121 -15.50 24.62 -3.01
N ILE A 122 -16.34 24.07 -2.12
CA ILE A 122 -15.88 23.53 -0.83
C ILE A 122 -14.85 22.41 -1.05
N TYR A 123 -15.15 21.45 -1.93
CA TYR A 123 -14.23 20.39 -2.31
C TYR A 123 -12.88 20.95 -2.76
N LYS A 124 -12.88 21.87 -3.74
CA LYS A 124 -11.65 22.45 -4.28
C LYS A 124 -10.83 23.19 -3.22
N ARG A 125 -11.46 24.03 -2.41
CA ARG A 125 -10.78 24.77 -1.33
C ARG A 125 -10.14 23.81 -0.32
N LYS A 126 -10.89 22.81 0.12
CA LYS A 126 -10.42 21.84 1.12
C LYS A 126 -9.31 20.94 0.56
N SER A 127 -9.41 20.51 -0.70
CA SER A 127 -8.32 19.76 -1.34
C SER A 127 -7.04 20.58 -1.47
N LEU A 128 -7.14 21.87 -1.83
CA LEU A 128 -5.96 22.73 -1.93
C LEU A 128 -5.30 22.97 -0.55
N GLU A 129 -6.11 23.27 0.47
CA GLU A 129 -5.64 23.42 1.85
C GLU A 129 -4.97 22.13 2.36
N ALA A 130 -5.56 20.97 2.07
CA ALA A 130 -4.97 19.68 2.42
C ALA A 130 -3.61 19.45 1.74
N GLN A 131 -3.46 19.86 0.48
CA GLN A 131 -2.20 19.74 -0.25
C GLN A 131 -1.12 20.63 0.34
N GLU A 132 -1.44 21.89 0.66
CA GLU A 132 -0.50 22.80 1.32
C GLU A 132 -0.01 22.21 2.65
N LYS A 133 -0.92 21.63 3.44
CA LYS A 133 -0.57 20.92 4.67
C LYS A 133 0.37 19.73 4.43
N LEU A 134 0.11 18.92 3.40
CA LEU A 134 1.00 17.82 3.04
C LEU A 134 2.39 18.27 2.58
N LEU A 135 2.49 19.38 1.85
CA LEU A 135 3.78 19.93 1.45
C LEU A 135 4.58 20.45 2.66
N ASN A 136 3.90 21.09 3.61
CA ASN A 136 4.52 21.52 4.87
C ASN A 136 4.99 20.33 5.70
N TYR A 137 4.17 19.29 5.84
CA TYR A 137 4.57 18.02 6.45
C TYR A 137 5.79 17.42 5.76
N ARG A 138 5.76 17.28 4.43
CA ARG A 138 6.86 16.72 3.64
C ARG A 138 8.16 17.51 3.81
N SER A 139 8.08 18.84 3.90
CA SER A 139 9.28 19.68 4.08
C SER A 139 10.04 19.42 5.38
N ARG A 140 9.39 18.81 6.37
CA ARG A 140 9.99 18.44 7.66
C ARG A 140 10.54 17.02 7.69
N LEU A 141 10.23 16.20 6.69
CA LEU A 141 10.66 14.82 6.64
C LEU A 141 12.16 14.74 6.39
N THR A 142 12.85 13.99 7.25
CA THR A 142 14.27 13.69 7.10
C THR A 142 14.54 12.21 7.45
N PRO A 143 15.65 11.64 6.97
CA PRO A 143 16.02 10.26 7.32
C PRO A 143 16.22 10.00 8.81
N GLU A 144 16.51 11.04 9.61
CA GLU A 144 16.73 10.91 11.05
C GLU A 144 15.42 10.71 11.84
N ILE A 145 14.30 11.22 11.33
CA ILE A 145 13.01 11.19 12.05
C ILE A 145 12.00 10.23 11.44
N ASP A 146 12.24 9.74 10.22
CA ASP A 146 11.31 8.88 9.48
C ASP A 146 12.09 7.74 8.79
N GLU A 147 11.85 6.51 9.26
CA GLU A 147 12.53 5.31 8.77
C GLU A 147 12.08 4.89 7.36
N ARG A 148 11.07 5.53 6.76
CA ARG A 148 10.72 5.28 5.35
C ARG A 148 11.83 5.70 4.37
N PHE A 149 12.82 6.47 4.83
CA PHE A 149 14.02 6.81 4.08
C PHE A 149 15.21 5.86 4.35
N ASP A 150 15.07 4.90 5.27
CA ASP A 150 16.08 3.86 5.47
C ASP A 150 15.82 2.69 4.50
N ASN A 151 16.60 2.67 3.42
CA ASN A 151 16.47 1.64 2.39
C ASN A 151 16.69 0.22 2.95
N ASN A 152 17.55 0.01 3.94
CA ASN A 152 17.80 -1.34 4.46
C ASN A 152 16.57 -1.87 5.21
N ILE A 153 15.93 -1.02 6.03
CA ILE A 153 14.69 -1.36 6.72
C ILE A 153 13.59 -1.59 5.68
N CYS A 154 13.40 -0.64 4.76
CA CYS A 154 12.36 -0.72 3.75
C CYS A 154 12.50 -1.94 2.83
N GLU A 155 13.72 -2.27 2.38
CA GLU A 155 13.98 -3.44 1.56
C GLU A 155 13.69 -4.74 2.32
N THR A 156 14.04 -4.81 3.60
CA THR A 156 13.72 -5.97 4.45
C THR A 156 12.20 -6.17 4.57
N ILE A 157 11.45 -5.07 4.74
CA ILE A 157 9.98 -5.11 4.74
C ILE A 157 9.43 -5.50 3.38
N LEU A 158 9.97 -4.96 2.29
CA LEU A 158 9.57 -5.33 0.93
C LEU A 158 9.71 -6.83 0.71
N ASP A 159 10.90 -7.38 0.99
CA ASP A 159 11.20 -8.80 0.79
C ASP A 159 10.27 -9.69 1.62
N ARG A 160 9.99 -9.29 2.86
CA ARG A 160 9.04 -10.01 3.74
C ARG A 160 7.62 -9.99 3.17
N VAL A 161 7.07 -8.81 2.89
CA VAL A 161 5.67 -8.65 2.44
C VAL A 161 5.48 -9.29 1.07
N LEU A 162 6.45 -9.15 0.16
CA LEU A 162 6.41 -9.75 -1.17
C LEU A 162 6.40 -11.28 -1.09
N ARG A 163 7.28 -11.87 -0.26
CA ARG A 163 7.33 -13.32 -0.04
C ARG A 163 6.04 -13.85 0.57
N GLU A 164 5.52 -13.20 1.60
CA GLU A 164 4.23 -13.57 2.22
C GLU A 164 3.09 -13.51 1.21
N SER A 165 3.06 -12.46 0.38
CA SER A 165 2.03 -12.26 -0.65
C SER A 165 2.08 -13.29 -1.76
N LEU A 166 3.27 -13.62 -2.27
CA LEU A 166 3.47 -14.68 -3.27
C LEU A 166 3.13 -16.05 -2.70
N THR A 167 3.53 -16.33 -1.47
CA THR A 167 3.21 -17.60 -0.78
C THR A 167 1.70 -17.77 -0.64
N LYS A 168 0.99 -16.70 -0.24
CA LYS A 168 -0.48 -16.68 -0.14
C LYS A 168 -1.19 -16.89 -1.48
N ALA A 169 -0.51 -16.56 -2.58
CA ALA A 169 -1.01 -16.70 -3.95
C ALA A 169 -0.54 -17.99 -4.65
N ASP A 170 0.00 -18.97 -3.93
CA ASP A 170 0.62 -20.18 -4.51
C ASP A 170 1.66 -19.84 -5.61
N ASN A 171 2.42 -18.75 -5.39
CA ASN A 171 3.40 -18.17 -6.32
C ASN A 171 2.83 -17.68 -7.66
N ARG A 172 1.52 -17.46 -7.78
CA ARG A 172 0.94 -16.77 -8.93
C ARG A 172 1.31 -15.30 -8.85
N LEU A 173 2.21 -14.86 -9.74
CA LEU A 173 2.79 -13.52 -9.72
C LEU A 173 1.72 -12.41 -9.69
N ARG A 174 0.74 -12.47 -10.60
CA ARG A 174 -0.35 -11.48 -10.70
C ARG A 174 -1.09 -11.32 -9.37
N ASP A 175 -1.50 -12.44 -8.78
CA ASP A 175 -2.29 -12.47 -7.55
C ASP A 175 -1.44 -12.04 -6.34
N GLY A 176 -0.18 -12.50 -6.29
CA GLY A 176 0.79 -12.10 -5.27
C GLY A 176 1.09 -10.60 -5.29
N LEU A 177 1.24 -9.99 -6.47
CA LEU A 177 1.39 -8.55 -6.59
C LEU A 177 0.13 -7.79 -6.19
N GLY A 178 -1.05 -8.35 -6.44
CA GLY A 178 -2.31 -7.81 -5.91
C GLY A 178 -2.35 -7.80 -4.39
N TYR A 179 -1.97 -8.89 -3.74
CA TYR A 179 -1.86 -8.96 -2.28
C TYR A 179 -0.85 -7.97 -1.73
N TYR A 180 0.35 -7.90 -2.34
CA TYR A 180 1.39 -6.95 -1.96
C TYR A 180 0.89 -5.50 -2.05
N TYR A 181 0.21 -5.15 -3.15
CA TYR A 181 -0.35 -3.82 -3.34
C TYR A 181 -1.36 -3.48 -2.24
N ASN A 182 -2.32 -4.38 -1.96
CA ASN A 182 -3.33 -4.12 -0.95
C ASN A 182 -2.73 -3.90 0.45
N ILE A 183 -1.73 -4.72 0.83
CA ILE A 183 -1.01 -4.57 2.11
C ILE A 183 -0.29 -3.22 2.16
N SER A 184 0.37 -2.82 1.07
CA SER A 184 1.05 -1.52 0.96
C SER A 184 0.07 -0.34 1.00
N GLN A 185 -1.23 -0.58 0.79
CA GLN A 185 -2.30 0.41 0.93
C GLN A 185 -3.00 0.35 2.29
N GLY A 186 -2.56 -0.49 3.23
CA GLY A 186 -3.17 -0.61 4.56
C GLY A 186 -4.49 -1.35 4.61
N ILE A 187 -4.78 -2.17 3.60
CA ILE A 187 -6.03 -2.88 3.51
C ILE A 187 -5.85 -4.23 4.21
N ASP A 188 -6.74 -4.56 5.15
CA ASP A 188 -6.72 -5.86 5.81
C ASP A 188 -7.35 -6.96 4.94
N GLY A 189 -6.85 -8.18 5.10
CA GLY A 189 -7.16 -9.32 4.22
C GLY A 189 -8.57 -9.90 4.34
N LYS A 190 -9.55 -9.17 4.94
CA LYS A 190 -10.95 -9.62 5.01
C LYS A 190 -11.72 -9.28 3.74
N ALA A 191 -11.39 -8.18 3.06
CA ALA A 191 -12.01 -7.78 1.80
C ALA A 191 -11.05 -6.92 0.98
N PHE A 192 -10.17 -7.56 0.23
CA PHE A 192 -9.26 -6.84 -0.66
C PHE A 192 -9.98 -6.23 -1.87
N PRO A 193 -9.86 -4.91 -2.13
CA PRO A 193 -10.37 -4.27 -3.33
C PRO A 193 -9.72 -4.82 -4.60
N LEU A 194 -8.44 -5.22 -4.55
CA LEU A 194 -7.82 -6.01 -5.62
C LEU A 194 -7.92 -7.49 -5.31
N THR A 195 -8.66 -8.21 -6.14
CA THR A 195 -8.83 -9.67 -6.12
C THR A 195 -8.24 -10.28 -7.40
N THR A 196 -8.06 -11.60 -7.40
CA THR A 196 -7.58 -12.34 -8.59
C THR A 196 -8.47 -12.08 -9.82
N GLU A 197 -9.75 -11.81 -9.61
CA GLU A 197 -10.74 -11.53 -10.66
C GLU A 197 -10.64 -10.12 -11.25
N ASN A 198 -10.11 -9.12 -10.51
CA ASN A 198 -10.15 -7.71 -10.94
C ASN A 198 -8.79 -7.01 -11.09
N ILE A 199 -7.68 -7.69 -10.74
CA ILE A 199 -6.33 -7.20 -10.99
C ILE A 199 -6.12 -7.04 -12.50
N ARG A 200 -5.97 -5.82 -13.00
CA ARG A 200 -5.76 -5.54 -14.44
C ARG A 200 -4.29 -5.58 -14.88
N PHE A 201 -3.35 -5.77 -13.96
CA PHE A 201 -1.92 -5.67 -14.25
C PHE A 201 -1.42 -6.78 -15.19
N VAL A 202 -0.89 -6.35 -16.34
CA VAL A 202 0.35 -6.84 -16.97
C VAL A 202 1.25 -5.62 -17.13
#